data_AF-A0A538CU81-F1
#
_entry.id   AF-A0A538CU81-F1
#
_cell.length_a   1.000
_cell.length_b   1.000
_cell.length_c   1.000
_cell.angle_alpha   90.00
_cell.angle_beta   90.00
_cell.angle_gamma   90.00
#
_symmetry.space_group_name_H-M   'P 1'
#
loop_
_entity.id
_entity.type
_entity.pdbx_description
1 polymer ?
#
loop_
_entity_poly.entity_id
_entity_poly.type
_entity_poly.pdbx_seq_one_letter_code
_entity_poly.pdbx_strand_id
1 'polypeptide(L)'
;MSISPPRLTNSRSPWIAVVCATAAFICALFAARGPARRQFAQVSWPANDGSAEPLIADPTDTLWYTPLLVSSHTAESLMVTIPCAFSGGANPTLVFSTARRPGEVFALAMTLRDATLEVSVGTDQLAAAPWPATANCRGRFQIDDFGWHLSRDDQLVASGVVFPPTVSGFYTEIDPTGGDTVRAELTTRPFSSQPSTRQWAFDAAAVIFGGLAIAALSKRRGEPAPSRPRRPRRRVEDVVVVGALATWSIVGPWFYDDGWLMATVRSRRTSGSFNNFFDTWATQLPLGFAHHMILTPFAELDAAFLLWRLVPLAACIGTWILLRRAYSLIIGEDGPRAGRVALTAGFLTFSIGWLMTLRPEPVVAFLSAAVGVACLHYARGYSRPALIVAVAAAGVAATLHPSGLVAGAALVVAIPTLVRDARRSVASTIEIAAVMLVGATLAFGLLFADTDIALWRRSRSVFAADGFHSLGVTDEVMRYRDLLTNG
;
A
#
# COMPACT_ATOMS: atom_id res chain seq x y z
N MET A 1 -55.22 16.46 35.10
CA MET A 1 -53.89 15.85 35.27
C MET A 1 -53.92 14.47 34.65
N SER A 2 -53.34 14.30 33.45
CA SER A 2 -53.16 12.98 32.82
C SER A 2 -51.71 12.57 33.09
N ILE A 3 -51.52 11.62 34.00
CA ILE A 3 -50.22 11.01 34.27
C ILE A 3 -49.92 10.08 33.10
N SER A 4 -49.07 10.54 32.20
CA SER A 4 -48.51 9.67 31.15
C SER A 4 -47.62 8.61 31.82
N PRO A 5 -47.77 7.31 31.49
CA PRO A 5 -46.95 6.28 32.10
C PRO A 5 -45.48 6.46 31.70
N PRO A 6 -44.53 6.07 32.57
CA PRO A 6 -43.11 6.11 32.23
C PRO A 6 -42.88 5.20 31.02
N ARG A 7 -42.45 5.78 29.89
CA ARG A 7 -41.96 4.98 28.76
C ARG A 7 -40.73 4.22 29.26
N LEU A 8 -40.86 2.91 29.42
CA LEU A 8 -39.74 1.99 29.61
C LEU A 8 -38.76 2.21 28.45
N THR A 9 -37.71 3.00 28.68
CA THR A 9 -36.65 3.23 27.72
C THR A 9 -35.90 1.91 27.57
N ASN A 10 -36.25 1.15 26.55
CA ASN A 10 -35.73 -0.17 26.21
C ASN A 10 -34.19 -0.22 26.39
N SER A 11 -33.65 -0.70 27.51
CA SER A 11 -32.23 -0.45 27.92
C SER A 11 -31.16 -1.19 27.10
N ARG A 12 -31.56 -1.94 26.06
CA ARG A 12 -30.69 -2.87 25.33
C ARG A 12 -29.84 -2.28 24.20
N SER A 13 -30.12 -1.07 23.70
CA SER A 13 -29.42 -0.51 22.53
C SER A 13 -27.92 -0.21 22.70
N PRO A 14 -27.42 0.35 23.82
CA PRO A 14 -25.98 0.56 23.98
C PRO A 14 -25.21 -0.78 24.04
N TRP A 15 -25.82 -1.82 24.62
CA TRP A 15 -25.27 -3.17 24.64
C TRP A 15 -25.21 -3.79 23.24
N ILE A 16 -26.26 -3.65 22.43
CA ILE A 16 -26.24 -4.11 21.03
C ILE A 16 -25.13 -3.39 20.26
N ALA A 17 -25.00 -2.07 20.43
CA ALA A 17 -23.97 -1.29 19.77
C ALA A 17 -22.55 -1.78 20.10
N VAL A 18 -22.23 -1.99 21.38
CA VAL A 18 -20.89 -2.43 21.78
C VAL A 18 -20.61 -3.89 21.40
N VAL A 19 -21.61 -4.77 21.44
CA VAL A 19 -21.47 -6.16 21.01
C VAL A 19 -21.19 -6.22 19.52
N CYS A 20 -21.96 -5.49 18.70
CA CYS A 20 -21.71 -5.39 17.26
C CYS A 20 -20.36 -4.74 16.96
N ALA A 21 -19.98 -3.66 17.65
CA ALA A 21 -18.69 -3.00 17.43
C ALA A 21 -17.50 -3.90 17.81
N THR A 22 -17.62 -4.64 18.92
CA THR A 22 -16.62 -5.63 19.35
C THR A 22 -16.52 -6.77 18.34
N ALA A 23 -17.64 -7.33 17.89
CA ALA A 23 -17.66 -8.37 16.87
C ALA A 23 -17.02 -7.89 15.56
N ALA A 24 -17.34 -6.66 15.13
CA ALA A 24 -16.75 -6.05 13.95
C ALA A 24 -15.22 -5.94 14.06
N PHE A 25 -14.73 -5.46 15.20
CA PHE A 25 -13.30 -5.33 15.45
C PHE A 25 -12.61 -6.70 15.49
N ILE A 26 -13.21 -7.70 16.14
CA ILE A 26 -12.69 -9.07 16.18
C ILE A 26 -12.62 -9.66 14.76
N CYS A 27 -13.64 -9.47 13.93
CA CYS A 27 -13.62 -9.89 12.53
C CYS A 27 -12.47 -9.21 11.76
N ALA A 28 -12.27 -7.90 11.92
CA ALA A 28 -11.15 -7.19 11.30
C ALA A 28 -9.78 -7.72 11.79
N LEU A 29 -9.65 -8.08 13.07
CA LEU A 29 -8.45 -8.74 13.60
C LEU A 29 -8.18 -10.09 12.93
N PHE A 30 -9.21 -10.90 12.75
CA PHE A 30 -9.09 -12.19 12.06
C PHE A 30 -8.78 -12.04 10.57
N ALA A 31 -9.34 -11.03 9.90
CA ALA A 31 -9.00 -10.70 8.52
C ALA A 31 -7.52 -10.32 8.39
N ALA A 32 -7.03 -9.39 9.22
CA ALA A 32 -5.62 -8.99 9.17
C ALA A 32 -4.64 -10.11 9.55
N ARG A 33 -5.09 -11.10 10.35
CA ARG A 33 -4.24 -12.23 10.74
C ARG A 33 -3.87 -13.12 9.53
N GLY A 34 -4.68 -13.10 8.47
CA GLY A 34 -4.45 -13.83 7.24
C GLY A 34 -4.72 -15.34 7.32
N PRO A 35 -4.07 -16.17 6.48
CA PRO A 35 -3.04 -15.78 5.52
C PRO A 35 -3.63 -15.20 4.24
N ALA A 36 -3.01 -14.14 3.72
CA ALA A 36 -3.20 -13.71 2.34
C ALA A 36 -2.56 -14.72 1.39
N ARG A 37 -3.14 -14.85 0.19
CA ARG A 37 -2.60 -15.69 -0.87
C ARG A 37 -1.46 -14.94 -1.54
N ARG A 38 -0.24 -15.46 -1.41
CA ARG A 38 0.95 -14.90 -2.05
C ARG A 38 0.96 -15.28 -3.53
N GLN A 39 1.33 -14.31 -4.36
CA GLN A 39 1.52 -14.51 -5.79
C GLN A 39 3.02 -14.60 -6.07
N PHE A 40 3.41 -15.69 -6.70
CA PHE A 40 4.76 -15.97 -7.18
C PHE A 40 4.63 -16.62 -8.56
N ALA A 41 5.70 -16.58 -9.34
CA ALA A 41 5.79 -17.24 -10.63
C ALA A 41 6.80 -18.38 -10.54
N GLN A 42 6.51 -19.47 -11.25
CA GLN A 42 7.45 -20.55 -11.53
C GLN A 42 7.78 -20.48 -13.02
N VAL A 43 9.06 -20.40 -13.34
CA VAL A 43 9.57 -20.30 -14.70
C VAL A 43 10.39 -21.55 -14.98
N SER A 44 10.01 -22.31 -16.00
CA SER A 44 10.80 -23.40 -16.56
C SER A 44 11.43 -22.96 -17.87
N TRP A 45 12.68 -23.35 -18.10
CA TRP A 45 13.46 -22.98 -19.27
C TRP A 45 14.34 -24.16 -19.69
N PRO A 46 14.55 -24.40 -21.00
CA PRO A 46 13.83 -23.83 -22.13
C PRO A 46 12.35 -24.22 -22.09
N ALA A 47 11.48 -23.36 -22.60
CA ALA A 47 10.04 -23.60 -22.53
C ALA A 47 9.62 -24.63 -23.59
N ASN A 48 9.01 -25.72 -23.14
CA ASN A 48 8.67 -26.86 -24.01
C ASN A 48 7.24 -26.80 -24.59
N ASP A 49 6.43 -25.79 -24.23
CA ASP A 49 4.98 -25.80 -24.46
C ASP A 49 4.44 -24.57 -25.22
N GLY A 50 5.32 -23.72 -25.77
CA GLY A 50 4.93 -22.52 -26.52
C GLY A 50 4.33 -21.41 -25.67
N SER A 51 4.37 -21.52 -24.33
CA SER A 51 3.79 -20.53 -23.40
C SER A 51 4.79 -19.48 -22.88
N ALA A 52 6.08 -19.59 -23.21
CA ALA A 52 7.10 -18.69 -22.69
C ALA A 52 7.51 -17.58 -23.64
N GLU A 53 8.20 -16.60 -23.05
CA GLU A 53 8.96 -15.57 -23.76
C GLU A 53 9.86 -16.21 -24.84
N PRO A 54 9.95 -15.58 -26.03
CA PRO A 54 10.68 -16.16 -27.14
C PRO A 54 12.15 -16.38 -26.74
N LEU A 55 12.67 -17.57 -27.04
CA LEU A 55 14.12 -17.80 -27.09
C LEU A 55 14.68 -16.90 -28.18
N ILE A 56 15.48 -15.91 -27.78
CA ILE A 56 16.12 -14.99 -28.71
C ILE A 56 17.55 -15.49 -28.94
N ALA A 57 17.90 -15.73 -30.19
CA ALA A 57 19.29 -15.82 -30.61
C ALA A 57 19.81 -14.40 -30.84
N ASP A 58 20.91 -14.02 -30.20
CA ASP A 58 21.60 -12.77 -30.53
C ASP A 58 22.13 -12.88 -31.98
N PRO A 59 21.69 -12.03 -32.93
CA PRO A 59 22.11 -12.14 -34.32
C PRO A 59 23.61 -11.88 -34.53
N THR A 60 24.33 -11.45 -33.49
CA THR A 60 25.78 -11.17 -33.53
C THR A 60 26.61 -12.07 -32.62
N ASP A 61 25.98 -12.95 -31.85
CA ASP A 61 26.64 -13.76 -30.81
C ASP A 61 26.10 -15.20 -30.80
N THR A 62 26.89 -16.19 -30.38
CA THR A 62 26.40 -17.57 -30.18
C THR A 62 25.53 -17.72 -28.92
N LEU A 63 25.00 -16.61 -28.41
CA LEU A 63 24.32 -16.49 -27.13
C LEU A 63 22.80 -16.59 -27.32
N TRP A 64 22.23 -17.60 -26.70
CA TRP A 64 20.79 -17.78 -26.54
C TRP A 64 20.35 -17.18 -25.22
N TYR A 65 19.23 -16.45 -25.23
CA TYR A 65 18.70 -15.91 -23.99
C TYR A 65 17.20 -15.77 -23.96
N THR A 66 16.68 -15.74 -22.73
CA THR A 66 15.30 -15.38 -22.40
C THR A 66 15.35 -14.31 -21.31
N PRO A 67 14.98 -13.05 -21.60
CA PRO A 67 14.94 -12.02 -20.57
C PRO A 67 13.87 -12.35 -19.52
N LEU A 68 14.13 -11.98 -18.27
CA LEU A 68 13.18 -12.18 -17.18
C LEU A 68 13.07 -10.89 -16.36
N LEU A 69 11.85 -10.36 -16.29
CA LEU A 69 11.52 -9.19 -15.48
C LEU A 69 11.15 -9.60 -14.05
N VAL A 70 12.16 -10.02 -13.28
CA VAL A 70 11.98 -10.37 -11.86
C VAL A 70 12.05 -9.08 -11.02
N SER A 71 10.92 -8.64 -10.46
CA SER A 71 10.83 -7.36 -9.73
C SER A 71 11.82 -7.21 -8.57
N SER A 72 12.06 -8.31 -7.83
CA SER A 72 13.02 -8.34 -6.73
C SER A 72 14.46 -8.60 -7.15
N HIS A 73 14.70 -8.75 -8.45
CA HIS A 73 15.97 -9.17 -9.05
C HIS A 73 16.55 -10.47 -8.48
N THR A 74 15.87 -11.16 -7.57
CA THR A 74 16.34 -12.38 -6.92
C THR A 74 15.24 -13.43 -6.89
N ALA A 75 15.64 -14.69 -6.81
CA ALA A 75 14.73 -15.82 -6.71
C ALA A 75 14.53 -16.24 -5.25
N GLU A 76 13.42 -16.93 -4.98
CA GLU A 76 13.28 -17.75 -3.78
C GLU A 76 14.08 -19.05 -3.95
N SER A 77 13.97 -19.67 -5.12
CA SER A 77 14.77 -20.83 -5.51
C SER A 77 15.12 -20.80 -7.00
N LEU A 78 16.29 -21.34 -7.32
CA LEU A 78 16.75 -21.58 -8.68
C LEU A 78 17.41 -22.96 -8.75
N MET A 79 16.94 -23.81 -9.65
CA MET A 79 17.54 -25.09 -9.98
C MET A 79 18.00 -25.07 -11.43
N VAL A 80 19.24 -25.48 -11.69
CA VAL A 80 19.81 -25.61 -13.03
C VAL A 80 20.26 -27.06 -13.21
N THR A 81 19.70 -27.75 -14.20
CA THR A 81 20.13 -29.08 -14.63
C THR A 81 21.08 -28.91 -15.81
N ILE A 82 22.29 -29.48 -15.67
CA ILE A 82 23.39 -29.29 -16.61
C ILE A 82 23.75 -30.65 -17.22
N PRO A 83 23.65 -30.85 -18.54
CA PRO A 83 24.17 -32.06 -19.16
C PRO A 83 25.70 -32.07 -19.10
N CYS A 84 26.32 -33.23 -18.93
CA CYS A 84 27.78 -33.32 -18.92
C CYS A 84 28.38 -33.34 -20.33
N ALA A 85 27.57 -33.71 -21.34
CA ALA A 85 27.91 -33.62 -22.75
C ALA A 85 26.88 -32.76 -23.47
N PHE A 86 27.33 -31.80 -24.28
CA PHE A 86 26.48 -30.89 -25.05
C PHE A 86 27.19 -30.46 -26.34
N SER A 87 26.39 -30.04 -27.32
CA SER A 87 26.87 -29.55 -28.61
C SER A 87 26.84 -28.02 -28.67
N GLY A 88 27.90 -27.41 -29.18
CA GLY A 88 28.04 -25.96 -29.31
C GLY A 88 28.81 -25.31 -28.16
N GLY A 89 29.24 -24.06 -28.36
CA GLY A 89 30.03 -23.27 -27.40
C GLY A 89 31.52 -23.14 -27.76
N ALA A 90 32.11 -21.98 -27.47
CA ALA A 90 33.56 -21.76 -27.53
C ALA A 90 34.26 -22.34 -26.30
N ASN A 91 35.58 -22.45 -26.24
CA ASN A 91 36.30 -22.72 -24.99
C ASN A 91 36.97 -21.42 -24.52
N PRO A 92 36.59 -20.83 -23.37
CA PRO A 92 35.57 -21.29 -22.41
C PRO A 92 34.13 -21.13 -22.93
N THR A 93 33.23 -22.03 -22.51
CA THR A 93 31.78 -21.99 -22.87
C THR A 93 30.97 -21.45 -21.71
N LEU A 94 30.08 -20.49 -21.96
CA LEU A 94 29.04 -20.11 -21.00
C LEU A 94 27.91 -21.15 -21.01
N VAL A 95 27.90 -22.04 -20.02
CA VAL A 95 26.87 -23.08 -19.87
C VAL A 95 25.54 -22.45 -19.46
N PHE A 96 25.55 -21.60 -18.44
CA PHE A 96 24.36 -20.94 -17.93
C PHE A 96 24.70 -19.65 -17.19
N SER A 97 23.90 -18.62 -17.36
CA SER A 97 23.96 -17.43 -16.52
C SER A 97 22.60 -16.80 -16.26
N THR A 98 22.47 -16.10 -15.14
CA THR A 98 21.28 -15.32 -14.77
C THR A 98 21.36 -13.85 -15.21
N ALA A 99 22.43 -13.44 -15.89
CA ALA A 99 22.59 -12.11 -16.49
C ALA A 99 23.50 -12.14 -17.73
N ARG A 100 23.34 -11.18 -18.64
CA ARG A 100 24.19 -11.09 -19.85
C ARG A 100 25.66 -10.85 -19.51
N ARG A 101 25.93 -10.11 -18.43
CA ARG A 101 27.27 -9.75 -17.97
C ARG A 101 27.43 -10.07 -16.49
N PRO A 102 27.59 -11.36 -16.14
CA PRO A 102 27.54 -11.79 -14.75
C PRO A 102 28.71 -11.31 -13.89
N GLY A 103 29.78 -10.77 -14.47
CA GLY A 103 30.86 -10.12 -13.71
C GLY A 103 30.61 -8.65 -13.37
N GLU A 104 29.66 -7.97 -14.04
CA GLU A 104 29.31 -6.56 -13.77
C GLU A 104 28.23 -6.43 -12.69
N VAL A 105 27.47 -7.50 -12.45
CA VAL A 105 26.39 -7.57 -11.47
C VAL A 105 26.56 -8.82 -10.60
N PHE A 106 25.95 -8.88 -9.43
CA PHE A 106 26.04 -10.05 -8.56
C PHE A 106 25.17 -11.21 -9.09
N ALA A 107 25.50 -11.79 -10.25
CA ALA A 107 24.71 -12.81 -10.96
C ALA A 107 25.45 -14.14 -11.08
N LEU A 108 24.71 -15.24 -11.21
CA LEU A 108 25.25 -16.59 -11.36
C LEU A 108 25.84 -16.79 -12.76
N ALA A 109 27.01 -17.41 -12.83
CA ALA A 109 27.61 -17.88 -14.08
C ALA A 109 28.23 -19.27 -13.89
N MET A 110 27.93 -20.15 -14.84
CA MET A 110 28.49 -21.48 -14.97
C MET A 110 29.26 -21.52 -16.28
N THR A 111 30.57 -21.66 -16.18
CA THR A 111 31.47 -21.63 -17.33
C THR A 111 32.24 -22.94 -17.39
N LEU A 112 32.25 -23.60 -18.56
CA LEU A 112 33.07 -24.79 -18.78
C LEU A 112 34.38 -24.36 -19.45
N ARG A 113 35.51 -24.62 -18.80
CA ARG A 113 36.85 -24.37 -19.32
C ARG A 113 37.69 -25.63 -19.21
N ASP A 114 38.22 -26.14 -20.32
CA ASP A 114 39.13 -27.30 -20.34
C ASP A 114 38.63 -28.48 -19.48
N ALA A 115 37.35 -28.84 -19.63
CA ALA A 115 36.66 -29.88 -18.85
C ALA A 115 36.56 -29.63 -17.34
N THR A 116 36.66 -28.37 -16.90
CA THR A 116 36.39 -27.92 -15.53
C THR A 116 35.17 -27.00 -15.53
N LEU A 117 34.14 -27.35 -14.75
CA LEU A 117 32.98 -26.49 -14.56
C LEU A 117 33.29 -25.50 -13.43
N GLU A 118 33.38 -24.23 -13.77
CA GLU A 118 33.53 -23.11 -12.85
C GLU A 118 32.15 -22.52 -12.57
N VAL A 119 31.77 -22.46 -11.29
CA VAL A 119 30.54 -21.82 -10.83
C VAL A 119 30.92 -20.57 -10.05
N SER A 120 30.35 -19.43 -10.43
CA SER A 120 30.63 -18.13 -9.81
C SER A 120 29.36 -17.32 -9.62
N VAL A 121 29.39 -16.38 -8.67
CA VAL A 121 28.38 -15.34 -8.51
C VAL A 121 29.09 -14.00 -8.45
N GLY A 122 28.83 -13.12 -9.42
CA GLY A 122 29.63 -11.90 -9.57
C GLY A 122 31.09 -12.23 -9.84
N THR A 123 31.99 -11.69 -9.01
CA THR A 123 33.43 -12.00 -9.05
C THR A 123 33.83 -13.17 -8.16
N ASP A 124 32.90 -13.70 -7.35
CA ASP A 124 33.20 -14.73 -6.36
C ASP A 124 33.06 -16.12 -6.97
N GLN A 125 34.16 -16.88 -7.00
CA GLN A 125 34.15 -18.27 -7.44
C GLN A 125 33.63 -19.17 -6.31
N LEU A 126 32.51 -19.83 -6.56
CA LEU A 126 31.85 -20.73 -5.61
C LEU A 126 32.41 -22.16 -5.69
N ALA A 127 32.64 -22.65 -6.90
CA ALA A 127 33.17 -23.99 -7.14
C ALA A 127 33.98 -24.06 -8.43
N ALA A 128 34.96 -24.97 -8.46
CA ALA A 128 35.61 -25.44 -9.66
C ALA A 128 35.75 -26.96 -9.53
N ALA A 129 35.17 -27.71 -10.46
CA ALA A 129 35.21 -29.17 -10.41
C ALA A 129 35.40 -29.80 -11.80
N PRO A 130 36.12 -30.91 -11.91
CA PRO A 130 36.20 -31.66 -13.15
C PRO A 130 34.81 -32.06 -13.65
N TRP A 131 34.55 -31.81 -14.94
CA TRP A 131 33.27 -32.00 -15.60
C TRP A 131 33.46 -32.74 -16.94
N PRO A 132 33.78 -34.04 -16.89
CA PRO A 132 34.07 -34.83 -18.09
C PRO A 132 32.81 -35.04 -18.94
N ALA A 133 32.97 -35.02 -20.26
CA ALA A 133 31.89 -35.26 -21.22
C ALA A 133 31.51 -36.74 -21.29
N THR A 134 30.69 -37.19 -20.33
CA THR A 134 30.14 -38.55 -20.28
C THR A 134 28.68 -38.57 -20.71
N ALA A 135 28.30 -39.57 -21.49
CA ALA A 135 26.90 -39.79 -21.86
C ALA A 135 26.07 -40.13 -20.62
N ASN A 136 24.81 -39.68 -20.59
CA ASN A 136 23.83 -39.88 -19.50
C ASN A 136 24.17 -39.25 -18.14
N CYS A 137 25.24 -38.46 -18.05
CA CYS A 137 25.59 -37.74 -16.82
C CYS A 137 24.75 -36.47 -16.67
N ARG A 138 24.23 -36.24 -15.46
CA ARG A 138 23.43 -35.06 -15.12
C ARG A 138 23.99 -34.35 -13.90
N GLY A 139 24.36 -33.09 -14.10
CA GLY A 139 24.60 -32.16 -13.01
C GLY A 139 23.34 -31.45 -12.57
N ARG A 140 23.28 -31.12 -11.28
CA ARG A 140 22.27 -30.22 -10.73
C ARG A 140 22.96 -29.18 -9.87
N PHE A 141 22.76 -27.91 -10.20
CA PHE A 141 23.01 -26.80 -9.29
C PHE A 141 21.68 -26.33 -8.73
N GLN A 142 21.59 -26.17 -7.43
CA GLN A 142 20.41 -25.63 -6.78
C GLN A 142 20.83 -24.60 -5.74
N ILE A 143 20.11 -23.48 -5.73
CA ILE A 143 20.25 -22.42 -4.74
C ILE A 143 18.87 -22.06 -4.18
N ASP A 144 18.74 -22.13 -2.86
CA ASP A 144 17.52 -21.81 -2.11
C ASP A 144 17.86 -20.75 -1.06
N ASP A 145 17.28 -19.56 -1.21
CA ASP A 145 17.67 -18.35 -0.48
C ASP A 145 19.21 -18.14 -0.47
N PHE A 146 19.90 -18.63 0.57
CA PHE A 146 21.36 -18.47 0.71
C PHE A 146 22.15 -19.75 0.47
N GLY A 147 21.54 -20.93 0.61
CA GLY A 147 22.24 -22.20 0.53
C GLY A 147 22.34 -22.66 -0.92
N TRP A 148 23.52 -23.09 -1.37
CA TRP A 148 23.69 -23.67 -2.69
C TRP A 148 24.39 -25.03 -2.64
N HIS A 149 24.09 -25.88 -3.61
CA HIS A 149 24.79 -27.13 -3.83
C HIS A 149 24.89 -27.47 -5.32
N LEU A 150 26.02 -28.06 -5.68
CA LEU A 150 26.31 -28.63 -6.99
C LEU A 150 26.46 -30.14 -6.80
N SER A 151 25.66 -30.91 -7.53
CA SER A 151 25.76 -32.37 -7.60
C SER A 151 25.97 -32.84 -9.02
N ARG A 152 26.52 -34.04 -9.17
CA ARG A 152 26.67 -34.76 -10.43
C ARG A 152 26.30 -36.22 -10.19
N ASP A 153 25.35 -36.74 -10.96
CA ASP A 153 24.81 -38.09 -10.81
C ASP A 153 24.41 -38.39 -9.35
N ASP A 154 23.71 -37.43 -8.75
CA ASP A 154 23.25 -37.41 -7.34
C ASP A 154 24.37 -37.45 -6.28
N GLN A 155 25.65 -37.35 -6.67
CA GLN A 155 26.76 -37.15 -5.75
C GLN A 155 27.07 -35.67 -5.56
N LEU A 156 27.23 -35.25 -4.30
CA LEU A 156 27.61 -33.89 -3.96
C LEU A 156 29.03 -33.59 -4.46
N VAL A 157 29.17 -32.55 -5.26
CA VAL A 157 30.44 -32.04 -5.77
C VAL A 157 30.93 -30.89 -4.89
N ALA A 158 30.07 -29.91 -4.64
CA ALA A 158 30.36 -28.76 -3.79
C ALA A 158 29.07 -28.19 -3.19
N SER A 159 29.19 -27.48 -2.08
CA SER A 159 28.09 -26.72 -1.48
C SER A 159 28.64 -25.55 -0.67
N GLY A 160 27.75 -24.61 -0.36
CA GLY A 160 28.12 -23.45 0.45
C GLY A 160 26.96 -22.52 0.68
N VAL A 161 27.31 -21.29 1.05
CA VAL A 161 26.36 -20.20 1.30
C VAL A 161 26.80 -19.00 0.47
N VAL A 162 25.85 -18.33 -0.18
CA VAL A 162 26.06 -17.09 -0.96
C VAL A 162 24.78 -16.26 -0.90
N PHE A 163 24.88 -14.94 -1.11
CA PHE A 163 23.66 -14.14 -1.29
C PHE A 163 22.90 -14.58 -2.57
N PRO A 164 21.57 -14.46 -2.60
CA PRO A 164 20.80 -14.78 -3.81
C PRO A 164 21.32 -13.99 -5.02
N PRO A 165 21.66 -14.66 -6.14
CA PRO A 165 22.17 -13.98 -7.33
C PRO A 165 21.08 -13.17 -8.02
N THR A 166 21.52 -12.14 -8.72
CA THR A 166 20.72 -11.27 -9.58
C THR A 166 20.23 -12.06 -10.78
N VAL A 167 18.93 -12.00 -11.05
CA VAL A 167 18.25 -12.62 -12.19
C VAL A 167 17.65 -11.55 -13.07
N SER A 168 18.16 -11.44 -14.29
CA SER A 168 17.64 -10.55 -15.35
C SER A 168 17.21 -11.31 -16.60
N GLY A 169 17.48 -12.61 -16.63
CA GLY A 169 17.20 -13.51 -17.73
C GLY A 169 17.98 -14.80 -17.57
N PHE A 170 17.78 -15.74 -18.49
CA PHE A 170 18.62 -16.92 -18.62
C PHE A 170 19.42 -16.82 -19.91
N TYR A 171 20.72 -17.11 -19.83
CA TYR A 171 21.68 -16.94 -20.92
C TYR A 171 22.52 -18.21 -21.05
N THR A 172 22.77 -18.67 -22.28
CA THR A 172 23.63 -19.82 -22.57
C THR A 172 24.27 -19.71 -23.95
N GLU A 173 25.46 -20.27 -24.13
CA GLU A 173 26.09 -20.50 -25.44
C GLU A 173 25.82 -21.91 -25.98
N ILE A 174 25.17 -22.76 -25.19
CA ILE A 174 24.76 -24.11 -25.59
C ILE A 174 23.40 -24.00 -26.30
N ASP A 175 23.20 -24.77 -27.37
CA ASP A 175 21.91 -24.81 -28.06
C ASP A 175 20.80 -25.31 -27.10
N PRO A 176 19.82 -24.47 -26.73
CA PRO A 176 18.73 -24.81 -25.81
C PRO A 176 17.62 -25.63 -26.49
N THR A 177 17.69 -25.87 -27.80
CA THR A 177 16.66 -26.62 -28.54
C THR A 177 16.95 -28.12 -28.67
N GLY A 178 18.18 -28.54 -28.34
CA GLY A 178 18.59 -29.94 -28.36
C GLY A 178 17.95 -30.79 -27.25
N GLY A 179 17.90 -32.11 -27.45
CA GLY A 179 17.33 -33.05 -26.48
C GLY A 179 18.09 -33.12 -25.14
N ASP A 180 19.42 -33.02 -25.20
CA ASP A 180 20.32 -32.95 -24.04
C ASP A 180 20.89 -31.53 -23.89
N THR A 181 20.16 -30.67 -23.19
CA THR A 181 20.52 -29.26 -23.00
C THR A 181 20.34 -28.81 -21.54
N VAL A 182 20.82 -27.61 -21.24
CA VAL A 182 20.69 -26.98 -19.91
C VAL A 182 19.22 -26.68 -19.66
N ARG A 183 18.74 -26.99 -18.46
CA ARG A 183 17.38 -26.63 -18.01
C ARG A 183 17.43 -25.84 -16.73
N ALA A 184 16.57 -24.85 -16.60
CA ALA A 184 16.45 -24.04 -15.40
C ALA A 184 14.99 -24.01 -14.92
N GLU A 185 14.81 -24.12 -13.60
CA GLU A 185 13.55 -23.94 -12.91
C GLU A 185 13.75 -22.86 -11.85
N LEU A 186 12.94 -21.80 -11.91
CA LEU A 186 13.05 -20.65 -11.04
C LEU A 186 11.71 -20.38 -10.37
N THR A 187 11.72 -20.26 -9.04
CA THR A 187 10.59 -19.73 -8.29
C THR A 187 10.90 -18.30 -7.86
N THR A 188 10.10 -17.34 -8.30
CA THR A 188 10.27 -15.94 -7.90
C THR A 188 9.93 -15.77 -6.43
N ARG A 189 10.53 -14.78 -5.76
CA ARG A 189 9.99 -14.31 -4.49
C ARG A 189 8.54 -13.83 -4.67
N PRO A 190 7.69 -13.90 -3.63
CA PRO A 190 6.35 -13.35 -3.70
C PRO A 190 6.36 -11.87 -4.09
N PHE A 191 5.79 -11.53 -5.25
CA PHE A 191 5.76 -10.16 -5.77
C PHE A 191 4.46 -9.42 -5.41
N SER A 192 3.43 -10.16 -4.98
CA SER A 192 2.12 -9.59 -4.67
C SER A 192 1.33 -10.50 -3.73
N SER A 193 0.24 -9.98 -3.19
CA SER A 193 -0.69 -10.76 -2.38
C SER A 193 -2.13 -10.37 -2.65
N GLN A 194 -3.03 -11.32 -2.41
CA GLN A 194 -4.46 -11.11 -2.47
C GLN A 194 -5.15 -11.66 -1.21
N PRO A 195 -6.19 -10.98 -0.69
CA PRO A 195 -6.95 -11.51 0.43
C PRO A 195 -7.53 -12.89 0.10
N SER A 196 -7.36 -13.84 1.02
CA SER A 196 -7.97 -15.15 0.89
C SER A 196 -9.49 -15.07 1.06
N THR A 197 -10.22 -16.09 0.59
CA THR A 197 -11.68 -16.19 0.78
C THR A 197 -12.09 -16.05 2.25
N ARG A 198 -11.25 -16.55 3.18
CA ARG A 198 -11.47 -16.41 4.62
C ARG A 198 -11.36 -14.95 5.08
N GLN A 199 -10.37 -14.21 4.57
CA GLN A 199 -10.24 -12.79 4.88
C GLN A 199 -11.44 -12.01 4.36
N TRP A 200 -11.82 -12.22 3.09
CA TRP A 200 -13.02 -11.62 2.51
C TRP A 200 -14.29 -11.86 3.34
N ALA A 201 -14.47 -13.07 3.87
CA ALA A 201 -15.61 -13.38 4.73
C ALA A 201 -15.57 -12.59 6.05
N PHE A 202 -14.40 -12.46 6.67
CA PHE A 202 -14.24 -11.66 7.88
C PHE A 202 -14.37 -10.16 7.63
N ASP A 203 -13.84 -9.63 6.53
CA ASP A 203 -14.00 -8.23 6.16
C ASP A 203 -15.47 -7.90 5.90
N ALA A 204 -16.18 -8.76 5.17
CA ALA A 204 -17.62 -8.61 4.97
C ALA A 204 -18.39 -8.63 6.30
N ALA A 205 -18.06 -9.56 7.21
CA ALA A 205 -18.65 -9.60 8.54
C ALA A 205 -18.33 -8.34 9.35
N ALA A 206 -17.10 -7.83 9.29
CA ALA A 206 -16.67 -6.61 9.98
C ALA A 206 -17.48 -5.39 9.49
N VAL A 207 -17.68 -5.27 8.18
CA VAL A 207 -18.51 -4.20 7.58
C VAL A 207 -19.96 -4.33 8.04
N ILE A 208 -20.53 -5.53 8.03
CA ILE A 208 -21.92 -5.77 8.46
C ILE A 208 -22.09 -5.41 9.93
N PHE A 209 -21.26 -5.95 10.82
CA PHE A 209 -21.34 -5.67 12.26
C PHE A 209 -21.02 -4.20 12.59
N GLY A 210 -20.08 -3.58 11.90
CA GLY A 210 -19.79 -2.15 12.03
C GLY A 210 -20.99 -1.29 11.62
N GLY A 211 -21.64 -1.63 10.51
CA GLY A 211 -22.88 -0.99 10.07
C GLY A 211 -24.02 -1.15 11.08
N LEU A 212 -24.18 -2.34 11.66
CA LEU A 212 -25.16 -2.58 12.73
C LEU A 212 -24.84 -1.79 14.00
N ALA A 213 -23.57 -1.66 14.37
CA ALA A 213 -23.14 -0.84 15.50
C ALA A 213 -23.47 0.64 15.27
N ILE A 214 -23.14 1.18 14.10
CA ILE A 214 -23.49 2.57 13.71
C ILE A 214 -25.01 2.75 13.73
N ALA A 215 -25.77 1.81 13.18
CA ALA A 215 -27.23 1.87 13.17
C ALA A 215 -27.80 1.86 14.60
N ALA A 216 -27.26 1.04 15.49
CA ALA A 216 -27.66 0.99 16.90
C ALA A 216 -27.32 2.29 17.65
N LEU A 217 -26.16 2.89 17.37
CA LEU A 217 -25.71 4.16 17.95
C LEU A 217 -26.50 5.36 17.40
N SER A 218 -26.98 5.27 16.15
CA SER A 218 -27.73 6.33 15.47
C SER A 218 -29.21 6.39 15.87
N LYS A 219 -29.72 5.39 16.62
CA LYS A 219 -31.09 5.40 17.15
C LYS A 219 -31.22 6.49 18.21
N ARG A 220 -31.96 7.55 17.87
CA ARG A 220 -32.20 8.70 18.74
C ARG A 220 -32.97 8.30 20.00
N ARG A 221 -32.36 8.52 21.16
CA ARG A 221 -33.00 8.35 22.48
C ARG A 221 -33.01 9.67 23.21
N GLY A 222 -34.16 10.34 23.26
CA GLY A 222 -34.34 11.56 24.04
C GLY A 222 -33.48 12.76 23.61
N GLU A 223 -32.67 12.64 22.57
CA GLU A 223 -31.91 13.76 22.01
C GLU A 223 -32.87 14.73 21.31
N PRO A 224 -32.74 16.04 21.54
CA PRO A 224 -33.42 17.05 20.75
C PRO A 224 -33.19 16.75 19.27
N ALA A 225 -34.23 16.90 18.44
CA ALA A 225 -34.05 16.81 17.00
C ALA A 225 -32.87 17.73 16.61
N PRO A 226 -31.85 17.24 15.88
CA PRO A 226 -30.76 18.08 15.48
C PRO A 226 -31.38 19.23 14.72
N SER A 227 -31.06 20.44 15.16
CA SER A 227 -31.43 21.65 14.44
C SER A 227 -31.10 21.41 12.98
N ARG A 228 -32.09 21.50 12.08
CA ARG A 228 -31.84 21.36 10.64
C ARG A 228 -30.61 22.21 10.32
N PRO A 229 -29.54 21.63 9.75
CA PRO A 229 -28.36 22.41 9.45
C PRO A 229 -28.83 23.58 8.57
N ARG A 230 -28.75 24.80 9.11
CA ARG A 230 -28.98 26.00 8.32
C ARG A 230 -28.02 25.89 7.15
N ARG A 231 -28.55 25.84 5.93
CA ARG A 231 -27.71 25.87 4.73
C ARG A 231 -26.89 27.16 4.83
N PRO A 232 -25.55 27.09 4.86
CA PRO A 232 -24.75 28.29 4.93
C PRO A 232 -25.12 29.17 3.73
N ARG A 233 -25.33 30.45 3.98
CA ARG A 233 -25.60 31.41 2.91
C ARG A 233 -24.44 31.37 1.90
N ARG A 234 -24.77 31.30 0.61
CA ARG A 234 -23.79 31.45 -0.47
C ARG A 234 -23.19 32.84 -0.37
N ARG A 235 -21.86 32.93 -0.39
CA ARG A 235 -21.15 34.20 -0.35
C ARG A 235 -20.17 34.31 -1.51
N VAL A 236 -19.70 35.53 -1.77
CA VAL A 236 -18.75 35.81 -2.85
C VAL A 236 -17.47 35.01 -2.67
N GLU A 237 -17.03 34.79 -1.44
CA GLU A 237 -15.85 33.98 -1.10
C GLU A 237 -15.99 32.53 -1.62
N ASP A 238 -17.20 31.96 -1.64
CA ASP A 238 -17.42 30.62 -2.22
C ASP A 238 -17.16 30.59 -3.71
N VAL A 239 -17.63 31.62 -4.43
CA VAL A 239 -17.43 31.74 -5.88
C VAL A 239 -15.96 31.93 -6.19
N VAL A 240 -15.27 32.79 -5.42
CA VAL A 240 -13.83 33.02 -5.56
C VAL A 240 -13.05 31.74 -5.33
N VAL A 241 -13.31 31.01 -4.24
CA VAL A 241 -12.58 29.79 -3.92
C VAL A 241 -12.82 28.70 -4.96
N VAL A 242 -14.08 28.40 -5.27
CA VAL A 242 -14.42 27.34 -6.23
C VAL A 242 -13.91 27.71 -7.62
N GLY A 243 -14.04 28.97 -8.04
CA GLY A 243 -13.53 29.45 -9.32
C GLY A 243 -12.00 29.35 -9.41
N ALA A 244 -11.28 29.74 -8.36
CA ALA A 244 -9.83 29.62 -8.32
C ALA A 244 -9.37 28.15 -8.35
N LEU A 245 -10.00 27.27 -7.56
CA LEU A 245 -9.68 25.84 -7.56
C LEU A 245 -10.00 25.17 -8.90
N ALA A 246 -11.13 25.50 -9.53
CA ALA A 246 -11.51 24.96 -10.84
C ALA A 246 -10.60 25.47 -11.96
N THR A 247 -10.15 26.73 -11.87
CA THR A 247 -9.15 27.27 -12.80
C THR A 247 -7.81 26.56 -12.61
N TRP A 248 -7.38 26.43 -11.35
CA TRP A 248 -6.10 25.80 -11.01
C TRP A 248 -6.06 24.30 -11.31
N SER A 249 -7.19 23.59 -11.23
CA SER A 249 -7.24 22.18 -11.64
C SER A 249 -6.92 22.00 -13.13
N ILE A 250 -7.15 23.03 -13.95
CA ILE A 250 -6.83 23.02 -15.38
C ILE A 250 -5.41 23.51 -15.62
N VAL A 251 -5.06 24.70 -15.10
CA VAL A 251 -3.80 25.39 -15.44
C VAL A 251 -2.63 25.10 -14.50
N GLY A 252 -2.89 24.53 -13.32
CA GLY A 252 -1.87 24.27 -12.31
C GLY A 252 -0.84 23.24 -12.78
N PRO A 253 0.43 23.35 -12.35
CA PRO A 253 1.48 22.42 -12.73
C PRO A 253 1.28 21.03 -12.11
N TRP A 254 1.99 20.04 -12.64
CA TRP A 254 2.07 18.72 -12.02
C TRP A 254 2.96 18.80 -10.77
N PHE A 255 2.61 18.03 -9.74
CA PHE A 255 3.49 17.80 -8.60
C PHE A 255 4.38 16.59 -8.86
N TYR A 256 5.55 16.58 -8.21
CA TYR A 256 6.58 15.56 -8.38
C TYR A 256 6.03 14.12 -8.29
N ASP A 257 5.18 13.84 -7.28
CA ASP A 257 4.64 12.51 -7.03
C ASP A 257 3.38 12.16 -7.82
N ASP A 258 2.80 13.09 -8.60
CA ASP A 258 1.56 12.81 -9.35
C ASP A 258 1.77 11.63 -10.32
N GLY A 259 2.93 11.60 -10.99
CA GLY A 259 3.34 10.49 -11.86
C GLY A 259 3.60 9.19 -11.10
N TRP A 260 4.17 9.27 -9.89
CA TRP A 260 4.42 8.12 -9.03
C TRP A 260 3.12 7.41 -8.65
N LEU A 261 2.13 8.18 -8.18
CA LEU A 261 0.84 7.63 -7.80
C LEU A 261 0.08 7.04 -9.00
N MET A 262 0.13 7.70 -10.16
CA MET A 262 -0.47 7.15 -11.37
C MET A 262 0.17 5.82 -11.77
N ALA A 263 1.51 5.71 -11.70
CA ALA A 263 2.22 4.47 -11.99
C ALA A 263 1.85 3.35 -11.01
N THR A 264 1.87 3.62 -9.71
CA THR A 264 1.47 2.65 -8.66
C THR A 264 0.03 2.15 -8.85
N VAL A 265 -0.91 3.04 -9.19
CA VAL A 265 -2.32 2.62 -9.35
C VAL A 265 -2.51 1.85 -10.65
N ARG A 266 -1.84 2.24 -11.74
CA ARG A 266 -1.90 1.54 -13.03
C ARG A 266 -1.21 0.18 -12.98
N SER A 267 -0.07 0.07 -12.29
CA SER A 267 0.69 -1.19 -12.18
C SER A 267 -0.10 -2.28 -11.47
N ARG A 268 -1.05 -1.93 -10.60
CA ARG A 268 -1.95 -2.90 -9.93
C ARG A 268 -2.65 -3.86 -10.90
N ARG A 269 -2.97 -3.43 -12.13
CA ARG A 269 -3.59 -4.29 -13.15
C ARG A 269 -2.73 -5.52 -13.47
N THR A 270 -1.41 -5.36 -13.49
CA THR A 270 -0.46 -6.43 -13.81
C THR A 270 0.15 -7.06 -12.57
N SER A 271 0.43 -6.28 -11.52
CA SER A 271 1.03 -6.79 -10.28
C SER A 271 0.03 -7.43 -9.33
N GLY A 272 -1.27 -7.10 -9.42
CA GLY A 272 -2.31 -7.63 -8.53
C GLY A 272 -2.42 -6.95 -7.16
N SER A 273 -1.49 -6.06 -6.78
CA SER A 273 -1.50 -5.28 -5.53
C SER A 273 -0.86 -3.90 -5.74
N PHE A 274 -1.08 -2.97 -4.81
CA PHE A 274 -0.40 -1.67 -4.87
C PHE A 274 1.04 -1.80 -4.39
N ASN A 275 1.98 -1.50 -5.27
CA ASN A 275 3.40 -1.62 -5.00
C ASN A 275 4.15 -0.30 -5.25
N ASN A 276 5.35 -0.23 -4.69
CA ASN A 276 6.25 0.88 -4.96
C ASN A 276 6.87 0.71 -6.35
N PHE A 277 6.18 1.15 -7.40
CA PHE A 277 6.51 0.75 -8.77
C PHE A 277 7.95 1.11 -9.20
N PHE A 278 8.46 2.27 -8.78
CA PHE A 278 9.75 2.79 -9.23
C PHE A 278 10.93 2.46 -8.31
N ASP A 279 10.68 1.97 -7.10
CA ASP A 279 11.73 1.79 -6.08
C ASP A 279 11.37 0.65 -5.11
N THR A 280 12.27 0.33 -4.18
CA THR A 280 12.07 -0.69 -3.15
C THR A 280 11.64 -2.04 -3.77
N TRP A 281 12.16 -2.36 -4.96
CA TRP A 281 11.93 -3.64 -5.65
C TRP A 281 10.45 -3.98 -5.90
N ALA A 282 9.61 -2.97 -6.13
CA ALA A 282 8.16 -3.14 -6.25
C ALA A 282 7.54 -3.88 -5.04
N THR A 283 8.07 -3.63 -3.85
CA THR A 283 7.48 -4.13 -2.60
C THR A 283 6.07 -3.57 -2.42
N GLN A 284 5.15 -4.41 -1.94
CA GLN A 284 3.77 -4.00 -1.64
C GLN A 284 3.76 -2.86 -0.61
N LEU A 285 2.94 -1.83 -0.86
CA LEU A 285 2.87 -0.67 0.03
C LEU A 285 2.21 -1.04 1.37
N PRO A 286 2.81 -0.71 2.52
CA PRO A 286 2.27 -1.03 3.84
C PRO A 286 1.12 -0.10 4.27
N LEU A 287 0.87 0.98 3.52
CA LEU A 287 -0.14 2.00 3.82
C LEU A 287 -0.64 2.61 2.52
N GLY A 288 -1.79 3.29 2.56
CA GLY A 288 -2.31 4.03 1.41
C GLY A 288 -3.29 3.25 0.54
N PHE A 289 -3.64 2.01 0.90
CA PHE A 289 -4.64 1.20 0.17
C PHE A 289 -5.91 2.00 -0.14
N ALA A 290 -6.51 2.64 0.87
CA ALA A 290 -7.73 3.42 0.69
C ALA A 290 -7.55 4.61 -0.27
N HIS A 291 -6.38 5.26 -0.26
CA HIS A 291 -6.08 6.37 -1.18
C HIS A 291 -5.95 5.87 -2.61
N HIS A 292 -5.15 4.83 -2.82
CA HIS A 292 -4.96 4.25 -4.14
C HIS A 292 -6.26 3.67 -4.72
N MET A 293 -7.11 3.07 -3.88
CA MET A 293 -8.45 2.61 -4.29
C MET A 293 -9.37 3.72 -4.78
N ILE A 294 -9.28 4.95 -4.22
CA ILE A 294 -10.04 6.10 -4.73
C ILE A 294 -9.59 6.48 -6.15
N LEU A 295 -8.31 6.25 -6.47
CA LEU A 295 -7.73 6.58 -7.77
C LEU A 295 -7.90 5.46 -8.81
N THR A 296 -8.10 4.21 -8.38
CA THR A 296 -8.23 3.04 -9.28
C THR A 296 -9.20 3.23 -10.44
N PRO A 297 -10.42 3.78 -10.28
CA PRO A 297 -11.35 3.93 -11.40
C PRO A 297 -10.77 4.78 -12.55
N PHE A 298 -9.93 5.78 -12.25
CA PHE A 298 -9.30 6.61 -13.27
C PHE A 298 -8.19 5.86 -14.03
N ALA A 299 -7.48 4.95 -13.36
CA ALA A 299 -6.56 4.03 -14.02
C ALA A 299 -7.31 3.02 -14.88
N GLU A 300 -8.41 2.46 -14.36
CA GLU A 300 -9.22 1.45 -15.04
C GLU A 300 -9.92 1.96 -16.30
N LEU A 301 -10.19 3.26 -16.36
CA LEU A 301 -10.77 3.94 -17.52
C LEU A 301 -9.72 4.59 -18.44
N ASP A 302 -8.43 4.40 -18.15
CA ASP A 302 -7.31 5.06 -18.84
C ASP A 302 -7.54 6.58 -18.98
N ALA A 303 -8.09 7.18 -17.92
CA ALA A 303 -8.58 8.54 -17.91
C ALA A 303 -7.46 9.55 -18.12
N ALA A 304 -7.75 10.62 -18.87
CA ALA A 304 -6.85 11.77 -18.99
C ALA A 304 -6.58 12.41 -17.61
N PHE A 305 -5.37 12.91 -17.40
CA PHE A 305 -4.93 13.45 -16.09
C PHE A 305 -5.88 14.49 -15.49
N LEU A 306 -6.53 15.31 -16.31
CA LEU A 306 -7.50 16.29 -15.82
C LEU A 306 -8.66 15.66 -15.02
N LEU A 307 -9.05 14.43 -15.36
CA LEU A 307 -10.07 13.69 -14.61
C LEU A 307 -9.55 13.19 -13.27
N TRP A 308 -8.27 12.82 -13.18
CA TRP A 308 -7.64 12.44 -11.91
C TRP A 308 -7.67 13.61 -10.91
N ARG A 309 -7.51 14.84 -11.41
CA ARG A 309 -7.58 16.07 -10.59
C ARG A 309 -8.96 16.35 -10.00
N LEU A 310 -10.01 15.63 -10.41
CA LEU A 310 -11.33 15.74 -9.76
C LEU A 310 -11.28 15.30 -8.30
N VAL A 311 -10.39 14.37 -7.94
CA VAL A 311 -10.22 13.90 -6.54
C VAL A 311 -9.70 15.02 -5.63
N PRO A 312 -8.52 15.62 -5.87
CA PRO A 312 -8.05 16.74 -5.04
C PRO A 312 -8.94 17.97 -5.14
N LEU A 313 -9.56 18.24 -6.30
CA LEU A 313 -10.52 19.34 -6.45
C LEU A 313 -11.72 19.15 -5.51
N ALA A 314 -12.34 17.96 -5.51
CA ALA A 314 -13.46 17.65 -4.64
C ALA A 314 -13.07 17.71 -3.15
N ALA A 315 -11.88 17.18 -2.81
CA ALA A 315 -11.36 17.23 -1.45
C ALA A 315 -11.10 18.67 -0.97
N CYS A 316 -10.52 19.53 -1.81
CA CYS A 316 -10.32 20.94 -1.50
C CYS A 316 -11.65 21.69 -1.33
N ILE A 317 -12.61 21.50 -2.25
CA ILE A 317 -13.94 22.11 -2.14
C ILE A 317 -14.65 21.64 -0.85
N GLY A 318 -14.58 20.35 -0.53
CA GLY A 318 -15.10 19.80 0.72
C GLY A 318 -14.45 20.42 1.95
N THR A 319 -13.13 20.59 1.92
CA THR A 319 -12.35 21.24 2.99
C THR A 319 -12.81 22.68 3.19
N TRP A 320 -12.98 23.45 2.11
CA TRP A 320 -13.49 24.82 2.17
C TRP A 320 -14.86 24.90 2.85
N ILE A 321 -15.79 24.01 2.47
CA ILE A 321 -17.14 23.96 3.05
C ILE A 321 -17.07 23.69 4.56
N LEU A 322 -16.20 22.77 4.98
CA LEU A 322 -16.01 22.42 6.40
C LEU A 322 -15.33 23.54 7.18
N LEU A 323 -14.33 24.21 6.62
CA LEU A 323 -13.68 25.37 7.26
C LEU A 323 -14.65 26.54 7.42
N ARG A 324 -15.49 26.82 6.40
CA ARG A 324 -16.58 27.80 6.53
C ARG A 324 -17.57 27.41 7.62
N ARG A 325 -17.89 26.12 7.73
CA ARG A 325 -18.75 25.63 8.81
C ARG A 325 -18.10 25.84 10.17
N ALA A 326 -16.81 25.51 10.34
CA ALA A 326 -16.06 25.74 11.56
C ALA A 326 -16.06 27.23 11.94
N TYR A 327 -15.77 28.12 10.99
CA TYR A 327 -15.82 29.57 11.18
C TYR A 327 -17.20 30.02 11.67
N SER A 328 -18.27 29.55 11.03
CA SER A 328 -19.65 29.90 11.43
C SER A 328 -20.03 29.40 12.83
N LEU A 329 -19.47 28.26 13.26
CA LEU A 329 -19.72 27.73 14.60
C LEU A 329 -18.97 28.54 15.66
N ILE A 330 -17.72 28.95 15.38
CA ILE A 330 -16.85 29.63 16.35
C ILE A 330 -17.17 31.12 16.44
N ILE A 331 -17.26 31.81 15.30
CA ILE A 331 -17.36 33.28 15.20
C ILE A 331 -18.79 33.72 14.89
N GLY A 332 -19.58 32.87 14.22
CA GLY A 332 -20.92 33.21 13.74
C GLY A 332 -20.98 33.42 12.22
N GLU A 333 -22.16 33.25 11.62
CA GLU A 333 -22.33 33.37 10.16
C GLU A 333 -22.00 34.76 9.62
N ASP A 334 -22.26 35.81 10.41
CA ASP A 334 -22.04 37.23 10.05
C ASP A 334 -20.81 37.83 10.74
N GLY A 335 -19.81 36.99 11.06
CA GLY A 335 -18.53 37.44 11.60
C GLY A 335 -17.80 38.48 10.73
N PRO A 336 -16.71 39.08 11.20
CA PRO A 336 -16.03 40.17 10.49
C PRO A 336 -15.60 39.83 9.06
N ARG A 337 -15.69 40.79 8.14
CA ARG A 337 -15.23 40.62 6.75
C ARG A 337 -13.75 40.25 6.69
N ALA A 338 -12.91 40.89 7.51
CA ALA A 338 -11.49 40.61 7.59
C ALA A 338 -11.19 39.14 7.91
N GLY A 339 -11.92 38.53 8.86
CA GLY A 339 -11.75 37.12 9.21
C GLY A 339 -12.11 36.16 8.06
N ARG A 340 -13.17 36.48 7.30
CA ARG A 340 -13.53 35.69 6.11
C ARG A 340 -12.51 35.82 4.98
N VAL A 341 -11.99 37.03 4.76
CA VAL A 341 -10.94 37.27 3.76
C VAL A 341 -9.66 36.53 4.15
N ALA A 342 -9.25 36.59 5.42
CA ALA A 342 -8.10 35.86 5.93
C ALA A 342 -8.25 34.34 5.76
N LEU A 343 -9.43 33.78 6.09
CA LEU A 343 -9.72 32.36 5.86
C LEU A 343 -9.63 31.99 4.37
N THR A 344 -10.20 32.83 3.50
CA THR A 344 -10.19 32.63 2.03
C THR A 344 -8.77 32.64 1.48
N ALA A 345 -8.00 33.68 1.82
CA ALA A 345 -6.64 33.87 1.35
C ALA A 345 -5.70 32.77 1.86
N GLY A 346 -5.80 32.44 3.15
CA GLY A 346 -5.02 31.35 3.74
C GLY A 346 -5.34 30.01 3.09
N PHE A 347 -6.63 29.68 2.96
CA PHE A 347 -7.06 28.44 2.32
C PHE A 347 -6.56 28.34 0.87
N LEU A 348 -6.77 29.37 0.05
CA LEU A 348 -6.32 29.35 -1.34
C LEU A 348 -4.81 29.23 -1.47
N THR A 349 -4.03 29.90 -0.61
CA THR A 349 -2.57 29.81 -0.62
C THR A 349 -2.10 28.37 -0.42
N PHE A 350 -2.63 27.68 0.60
CA PHE A 350 -2.27 26.29 0.86
C PHE A 350 -2.83 25.32 -0.19
N SER A 351 -4.05 25.52 -0.66
CA SER A 351 -4.66 24.64 -1.65
C SER A 351 -3.93 24.66 -2.98
N ILE A 352 -3.63 25.86 -3.48
CA ILE A 352 -2.95 26.07 -4.77
C ILE A 352 -1.49 25.61 -4.68
N GLY A 353 -0.81 25.91 -3.56
CA GLY A 353 0.60 25.59 -3.38
C GLY A 353 0.91 24.14 -3.01
N TRP A 354 -0.01 23.42 -2.35
CA TRP A 354 0.28 22.07 -1.80
C TRP A 354 -0.83 21.03 -1.94
N LEU A 355 -2.12 21.39 -2.09
CA LEU A 355 -3.22 20.41 -2.07
C LEU A 355 -3.82 20.08 -3.44
N MET A 356 -3.41 20.76 -4.53
CA MET A 356 -3.87 20.41 -5.87
C MET A 356 -2.96 19.37 -6.54
N THR A 357 -2.78 18.23 -5.84
CA THR A 357 -1.94 17.08 -6.21
C THR A 357 -2.72 15.77 -6.05
N LEU A 358 -2.30 14.69 -6.72
CA LEU A 358 -2.86 13.36 -6.55
C LEU A 358 -2.43 12.68 -5.25
N ARG A 359 -1.40 13.21 -4.57
CA ARG A 359 -0.96 12.70 -3.26
C ARG A 359 -2.12 12.68 -2.23
N PRO A 360 -2.04 11.92 -1.13
CA PRO A 360 -3.15 11.77 -0.16
C PRO A 360 -3.47 13.01 0.69
N GLU A 361 -2.58 14.00 0.76
CA GLU A 361 -2.72 15.20 1.60
C GLU A 361 -4.04 15.98 1.40
N PRO A 362 -4.61 16.15 0.20
CA PRO A 362 -5.86 16.86 0.01
C PRO A 362 -7.03 16.13 0.67
N VAL A 363 -7.05 14.80 0.59
CA VAL A 363 -8.04 13.95 1.26
C VAL A 363 -7.82 13.97 2.77
N VAL A 364 -6.56 13.92 3.23
CA VAL A 364 -6.21 14.08 4.64
C VAL A 364 -6.65 15.44 5.19
N ALA A 365 -6.49 16.53 4.45
CA ALA A 365 -6.94 17.87 4.84
C ALA A 365 -8.46 17.93 4.97
N PHE A 366 -9.19 17.34 4.01
CA PHE A 366 -10.65 17.21 4.07
C PHE A 366 -11.11 16.44 5.30
N LEU A 367 -10.51 15.27 5.56
CA LEU A 367 -10.85 14.45 6.71
C LEU A 367 -10.49 15.15 8.02
N SER A 368 -9.34 15.82 8.11
CA SER A 368 -8.92 16.60 9.29
C SER A 368 -9.91 17.72 9.60
N ALA A 369 -10.36 18.45 8.58
CA ALA A 369 -11.41 19.46 8.74
C ALA A 369 -12.75 18.83 9.20
N ALA A 370 -13.09 17.64 8.70
CA ALA A 370 -14.29 16.91 9.09
C ALA A 370 -14.23 16.49 10.57
N VAL A 371 -13.09 15.97 11.02
CA VAL A 371 -12.86 15.65 12.45
C VAL A 371 -13.01 16.90 13.30
N GLY A 372 -12.35 18.00 12.94
CA GLY A 372 -12.43 19.26 13.68
C GLY A 372 -13.86 19.80 13.82
N VAL A 373 -14.61 19.86 12.71
CA VAL A 373 -16.02 20.31 12.72
C VAL A 373 -16.91 19.38 13.55
N ALA A 374 -16.70 18.07 13.43
CA ALA A 374 -17.44 17.07 14.17
C ALA A 374 -17.15 17.15 15.69
N CYS A 375 -15.89 17.34 16.09
CA CYS A 375 -15.51 17.60 17.47
C CYS A 375 -16.12 18.90 18.01
N LEU A 376 -16.16 19.98 17.22
CA LEU A 376 -16.81 21.24 17.59
C LEU A 376 -18.33 21.08 17.81
N HIS A 377 -18.98 20.25 17.00
CA HIS A 377 -20.39 19.90 17.19
C HIS A 377 -20.61 19.04 18.43
N TYR A 378 -19.74 18.06 18.65
CA TYR A 378 -19.78 17.20 19.82
C TYR A 378 -19.62 18.01 21.12
N ALA A 379 -18.62 18.90 21.18
CA ALA A 379 -18.31 19.69 22.37
C ALA A 379 -19.44 20.65 22.79
N ARG A 380 -20.26 21.13 21.85
CA ARG A 380 -21.36 22.07 22.13
C ARG A 380 -22.61 21.41 22.72
N GLY A 381 -22.80 20.10 22.58
CA GLY A 381 -24.09 19.50 22.94
C GLY A 381 -24.14 17.99 23.04
N TYR A 382 -23.02 17.28 23.13
CA TYR A 382 -22.92 15.82 23.06
C TYR A 382 -23.72 15.24 21.88
N SER A 383 -23.08 15.16 20.71
CA SER A 383 -23.70 14.63 19.50
C SER A 383 -23.06 13.31 19.09
N ARG A 384 -23.75 12.19 19.31
CA ARG A 384 -23.23 10.84 18.95
C ARG A 384 -22.89 10.72 17.46
N PRO A 385 -23.74 11.19 16.52
CA PRO A 385 -23.38 11.14 15.10
C PRO A 385 -22.13 11.95 14.78
N ALA A 386 -21.92 13.10 15.44
CA ALA A 386 -20.70 13.88 15.26
C ALA A 386 -19.48 13.11 15.78
N LEU A 387 -19.56 12.45 16.94
CA LEU A 387 -18.47 11.62 17.43
C LEU A 387 -18.15 10.45 16.49
N ILE A 388 -19.16 9.78 15.93
CA ILE A 388 -18.98 8.72 14.93
C ILE A 388 -18.22 9.25 13.71
N VAL A 389 -18.64 10.40 13.17
CA VAL A 389 -17.96 11.03 12.02
C VAL A 389 -16.52 11.39 12.38
N ALA A 390 -16.27 11.97 13.55
CA ALA A 390 -14.93 12.36 13.97
C ALA A 390 -13.99 11.14 14.07
N VAL A 391 -14.45 10.07 14.72
CA VAL A 391 -13.64 8.87 14.95
C VAL A 391 -13.44 8.07 13.65
N ALA A 392 -14.48 7.96 12.82
CA ALA A 392 -14.38 7.30 11.52
C ALA A 392 -13.45 8.06 10.56
N ALA A 393 -13.61 9.39 10.45
CA ALA A 393 -12.77 10.21 9.57
C ALA A 393 -11.30 10.21 10.03
N ALA A 394 -11.03 10.24 11.34
CA ALA A 394 -9.68 10.11 11.87
C ALA A 394 -9.07 8.73 11.56
N GLY A 395 -9.85 7.65 11.72
CA GLY A 395 -9.42 6.30 11.39
C GLY A 395 -9.08 6.12 9.90
N VAL A 396 -9.91 6.67 9.00
CA VAL A 396 -9.63 6.67 7.56
C VAL A 396 -8.41 7.52 7.25
N ALA A 397 -8.29 8.74 7.80
CA ALA A 397 -7.15 9.61 7.52
C ALA A 397 -5.81 8.92 7.88
N ALA A 398 -5.75 8.26 9.04
CA ALA A 398 -4.58 7.53 9.50
C ALA A 398 -4.15 6.38 8.57
N THR A 399 -5.04 5.85 7.72
CA THR A 399 -4.71 4.77 6.78
C THR A 399 -4.34 5.27 5.38
N LEU A 400 -4.61 6.53 5.05
CA LEU A 400 -4.25 7.12 3.76
C LEU A 400 -2.76 7.41 3.66
N HIS A 401 -2.15 7.92 4.74
CA HIS A 401 -0.78 8.40 4.75
C HIS A 401 -0.29 8.59 6.20
N PRO A 402 1.03 8.53 6.50
CA PRO A 402 1.52 8.77 7.85
C PRO A 402 1.15 10.15 8.40
N SER A 403 1.10 11.18 7.53
CA SER A 403 0.64 12.53 7.92
C SER A 403 -0.85 12.57 8.32
N GLY A 404 -1.63 11.56 7.95
CA GLY A 404 -3.04 11.42 8.30
C GLY A 404 -3.32 11.32 9.79
N LEU A 405 -2.31 10.94 10.59
CA LEU A 405 -2.39 10.97 12.05
C LEU A 405 -2.74 12.37 12.61
N VAL A 406 -2.42 13.44 11.88
CA VAL A 406 -2.75 14.82 12.27
C VAL A 406 -4.26 15.04 12.43
N ALA A 407 -5.10 14.29 11.69
CA ALA A 407 -6.55 14.37 11.81
C ALA A 407 -7.04 14.02 13.22
N GLY A 408 -6.30 13.16 13.94
CA GLY A 408 -6.59 12.78 15.32
C GLY A 408 -6.38 13.88 16.35
N ALA A 409 -5.66 14.97 16.02
CA ALA A 409 -5.34 16.04 16.97
C ALA A 409 -6.59 16.68 17.59
N ALA A 410 -7.64 16.90 16.80
CA ALA A 410 -8.91 17.45 17.31
C ALA A 410 -9.62 16.49 18.29
N LEU A 411 -9.49 15.18 18.11
CA LEU A 411 -10.00 14.18 19.06
C LEU A 411 -9.20 14.20 20.37
N VAL A 412 -7.88 14.37 20.29
CA VAL A 412 -7.02 14.53 21.48
C VAL A 412 -7.45 15.74 22.29
N VAL A 413 -7.69 16.88 21.64
CA VAL A 413 -8.22 18.09 22.30
C VAL A 413 -9.60 17.85 22.92
N ALA A 414 -10.42 16.97 22.34
CA ALA A 414 -11.75 16.64 22.85
C ALA A 414 -11.75 15.63 24.03
N ILE A 415 -10.61 15.03 24.41
CA ILE A 415 -10.51 14.00 25.46
C ILE A 415 -11.17 14.43 26.78
N PRO A 416 -10.95 15.64 27.33
CA PRO A 416 -11.58 16.03 28.60
C PRO A 416 -13.12 16.01 28.51
N THR A 417 -13.68 16.43 27.37
CA THR A 417 -15.12 16.39 27.10
C THR A 417 -15.61 14.94 27.00
N LEU A 418 -14.89 14.09 26.28
CA LEU A 418 -15.20 12.66 26.14
C LEU A 418 -15.20 11.94 27.50
N VAL A 419 -14.20 12.20 28.34
CA VAL A 419 -14.09 11.62 29.68
C VAL A 419 -15.23 12.11 30.58
N ARG A 420 -15.53 13.41 30.55
CA ARG A 420 -16.64 14.00 31.29
C ARG A 420 -17.98 13.36 30.89
N ASP A 421 -18.19 13.14 29.59
CA ASP A 421 -19.43 12.56 29.08
C ASP A 421 -19.52 11.04 29.30
N ALA A 422 -18.41 10.30 29.21
CA ALA A 422 -18.36 8.89 29.57
C ALA A 422 -18.76 8.67 31.03
N ARG A 423 -18.25 9.51 31.95
CA ARG A 423 -18.54 9.41 33.39
C ARG A 423 -19.99 9.71 33.77
N ARG A 424 -20.83 10.20 32.85
CA ARG A 424 -22.25 10.50 33.15
C ARG A 424 -23.06 9.25 33.47
N SER A 425 -22.79 8.12 32.82
CA SER A 425 -23.49 6.87 33.04
C SER A 425 -22.73 5.69 32.43
N VAL A 426 -23.01 4.47 32.91
CA VAL A 426 -22.49 3.24 32.29
C VAL A 426 -22.88 3.14 30.81
N ALA A 427 -24.10 3.55 30.46
CA ALA A 427 -24.55 3.56 29.07
C ALA A 427 -23.73 4.52 28.18
N SER A 428 -23.38 5.70 28.68
CA SER A 428 -22.54 6.67 27.97
C SER A 428 -21.11 6.16 27.74
N THR A 429 -20.52 5.51 28.75
CA THR A 429 -19.22 4.83 28.60
C THR A 429 -19.28 3.76 27.51
N ILE A 430 -20.31 2.90 27.54
CA ILE A 430 -20.49 1.82 26.56
C ILE A 430 -20.67 2.40 25.14
N GLU A 431 -21.44 3.48 25.00
CA GLU A 431 -21.64 4.14 23.70
C GLU A 431 -20.33 4.72 23.15
N ILE A 432 -19.57 5.45 23.97
CA ILE A 432 -18.28 6.01 23.54
C ILE A 432 -17.32 4.88 23.17
N ALA A 433 -17.24 3.81 23.98
CA ALA A 433 -16.41 2.64 23.68
C ALA A 433 -16.81 1.99 22.34
N ALA A 434 -18.11 1.83 22.08
CA ALA A 434 -18.60 1.31 20.81
C ALA A 434 -18.21 2.21 19.62
N VAL A 435 -18.28 3.54 19.77
CA VAL A 435 -17.85 4.47 18.71
C VAL A 435 -16.34 4.37 18.46
N MET A 436 -15.52 4.27 19.52
CA MET A 436 -14.07 4.09 19.39
C MET A 436 -13.74 2.77 18.68
N LEU A 437 -14.45 1.69 19.00
CA LEU A 437 -14.31 0.39 18.32
C LEU A 437 -14.69 0.46 16.84
N VAL A 438 -15.72 1.24 16.46
CA VAL A 438 -16.06 1.47 15.05
C VAL A 438 -14.91 2.14 14.30
N GLY A 439 -14.29 3.19 14.87
CA GLY A 439 -13.10 3.83 14.28
C GLY A 439 -11.91 2.89 14.16
N ALA A 440 -11.63 2.14 15.22
CA ALA A 440 -10.56 1.14 15.21
C ALA A 440 -10.81 0.06 14.15
N THR A 441 -12.06 -0.40 14.00
CA THR A 441 -12.43 -1.38 12.97
C THR A 441 -12.20 -0.82 11.57
N LEU A 442 -12.58 0.44 11.31
CA LEU A 442 -12.34 1.09 10.01
C LEU A 442 -10.86 1.25 9.72
N ALA A 443 -10.07 1.75 10.68
CA ALA A 443 -8.64 1.93 10.51
C ALA A 443 -7.95 0.58 10.27
N PHE A 444 -8.28 -0.43 11.07
CA PHE A 444 -7.65 -1.74 10.97
C PHE A 444 -8.07 -2.50 9.69
N GLY A 445 -9.37 -2.46 9.36
CA GLY A 445 -9.89 -3.05 8.13
C GLY A 445 -9.27 -2.44 6.88
N LEU A 446 -9.14 -1.10 6.81
CA LEU A 446 -8.52 -0.44 5.66
C LEU A 446 -7.00 -0.64 5.59
N LEU A 447 -6.32 -0.76 6.73
CA LEU A 447 -4.87 -1.00 6.78
C LEU A 447 -4.50 -2.39 6.24
N PHE A 448 -5.35 -3.39 6.48
CA PHE A 448 -5.11 -4.79 6.11
C PHE A 448 -6.03 -5.31 5.00
N ALA A 449 -6.71 -4.41 4.27
CA ALA A 449 -7.71 -4.79 3.27
C ALA A 449 -7.14 -5.62 2.11
N ASP A 450 -5.86 -5.45 1.78
CA ASP A 450 -5.16 -6.16 0.70
C ASP A 450 -3.90 -6.91 1.17
N THR A 451 -3.73 -7.07 2.49
CA THR A 451 -2.52 -7.68 3.07
C THR A 451 -2.83 -8.44 4.36
N ASP A 452 -1.81 -8.98 5.01
CA ASP A 452 -1.91 -9.55 6.35
C ASP A 452 -0.76 -9.05 7.25
N ILE A 453 -0.84 -9.27 8.55
CA ILE A 453 0.15 -8.78 9.52
C ILE A 453 1.57 -9.28 9.19
N ALA A 454 1.72 -10.50 8.67
CA ALA A 454 3.05 -11.04 8.37
C ALA A 454 3.66 -10.35 7.14
N LEU A 455 2.87 -10.17 6.08
CA LEU A 455 3.27 -9.47 4.87
C LEU A 455 3.48 -7.97 5.10
N TRP A 456 2.61 -7.33 5.88
CA TRP A 456 2.75 -5.93 6.26
C TRP A 456 4.04 -5.69 7.03
N ARG A 457 4.38 -6.55 8.01
CA ARG A 457 5.64 -6.46 8.76
C ARG A 457 6.86 -6.61 7.85
N ARG A 458 6.82 -7.58 6.92
CA ARG A 458 7.89 -7.77 5.94
C ARG A 458 8.05 -6.52 5.07
N SER A 459 6.95 -6.04 4.48
CA SER A 459 6.97 -4.84 3.62
C SER A 459 7.53 -3.64 4.37
N ARG A 460 7.02 -3.37 5.58
CA ARG A 460 7.53 -2.30 6.46
C ARG A 460 9.03 -2.43 6.74
N SER A 461 9.55 -3.64 6.93
CA SER A 461 10.98 -3.86 7.17
C SER A 461 11.84 -3.55 5.94
N VAL A 462 11.34 -3.80 4.73
CA VAL A 462 12.05 -3.44 3.49
C VAL A 462 12.11 -1.92 3.34
N PHE A 463 10.98 -1.21 3.53
CA PHE A 463 10.97 0.26 3.49
C PHE A 463 11.88 0.87 4.57
N ALA A 464 11.86 0.35 5.79
CA ALA A 464 12.73 0.83 6.86
C ALA A 464 14.22 0.62 6.56
N ALA A 465 14.56 -0.37 5.73
CA ALA A 465 15.93 -0.69 5.34
C ALA A 465 16.43 0.10 4.12
N ASP A 466 15.55 0.74 3.32
CA ASP A 466 15.98 1.48 2.12
C ASP A 466 16.70 2.81 2.43
N GLY A 467 16.60 3.27 3.68
CA GLY A 467 17.28 4.48 4.18
C GLY A 467 16.47 5.78 4.03
N PHE A 468 15.62 5.93 3.00
CA PHE A 468 14.79 7.11 2.79
C PHE A 468 13.61 7.19 3.77
N HIS A 469 13.11 6.05 4.22
CA HIS A 469 11.94 5.96 5.10
C HIS A 469 12.31 5.71 6.57
N SER A 470 13.51 6.15 6.99
CA SER A 470 14.10 5.80 8.30
C SER A 470 14.10 6.93 9.33
N LEU A 471 13.74 8.17 8.95
CA LEU A 471 13.79 9.34 9.83
C LEU A 471 12.84 9.22 11.03
N GLY A 472 13.34 9.67 12.19
CA GLY A 472 12.63 9.64 13.46
C GLY A 472 12.03 10.99 13.88
N VAL A 473 11.44 11.03 15.07
CA VAL A 473 10.82 12.24 15.63
C VAL A 473 11.84 13.36 15.86
N THR A 474 13.11 13.01 16.13
CA THR A 474 14.20 13.97 16.32
C THR A 474 14.60 14.69 15.03
N ASP A 475 14.26 14.13 13.87
CA ASP A 475 14.63 14.66 12.56
C ASP A 475 13.60 15.66 12.01
N GLU A 476 12.54 15.97 12.77
CA GLU A 476 11.48 16.90 12.36
C GLU A 476 12.04 18.30 11.98
N VAL A 477 13.18 18.68 12.54
CA VAL A 477 13.90 19.92 12.17
C VAL A 477 14.30 19.95 10.70
N MET A 478 14.57 18.80 10.07
CA MET A 478 14.90 18.70 8.65
C MET A 478 13.75 19.19 7.77
N ARG A 479 12.48 18.91 8.14
CA ARG A 479 11.31 19.40 7.38
C ARG A 479 11.32 20.93 7.28
N TYR A 480 11.65 21.63 8.37
CA TYR A 480 11.67 23.09 8.40
C TYR A 480 12.90 23.64 7.68
N ARG A 481 14.04 22.95 7.77
CA ARG A 481 15.23 23.29 6.99
C ARG A 481 14.91 23.22 5.50
N ASP A 482 14.38 22.10 5.04
CA ASP A 482 14.10 21.85 3.62
C ASP A 482 13.01 22.80 3.06
N LEU A 483 12.11 23.32 3.92
CA LEU A 483 11.16 24.37 3.55
C LEU A 483 11.83 25.74 3.35
N LEU A 484 12.89 26.03 4.10
CA LEU A 484 13.56 27.34 4.13
C LEU A 484 14.81 27.41 3.25
N THR A 485 15.40 26.26 2.92
CA THR A 485 16.48 26.14 1.95
C THR A 485 15.89 25.89 0.58
N ASN A 486 16.36 26.61 -0.45
CA ASN A 486 16.18 26.13 -1.81
C ASN A 486 16.85 24.77 -1.88
N GLY A 487 16.09 23.71 -2.23
CA GLY A 487 16.59 22.34 -2.34
C GLY A 487 17.89 22.23 -3.12
#